data_AF-A0A8H7ZQT1-F1
#
_entry.id   AF-A0A8H7ZQT1-F1
#
_cell.length_a   1.000
_cell.length_b   1.000
_cell.length_c   1.000
_cell.angle_alpha   90.00
_cell.angle_beta   90.00
_cell.angle_gamma   90.00
#
_symmetry.space_group_name_H-M   'P 1'
#
loop_
_entity.id
_entity.type
_entity.pdbx_description
1 polymer ?
#
loop_
_entity_poly.entity_id
_entity_poly.type
_entity_poly.pdbx_seq_one_letter_code
_entity_poly.pdbx_strand_id
1 'polypeptide(L)'
;MVLEHSPGPVSSRNDVLGAEEERSEKHVLRELPVGDLVHVTTRRPGCRGRKDGDDEQRELMRAMVLDEVRGEFAEKEIHAAEERAANEQRLSRIELLLERLYLEFIASSSIESQLIIRETPEQNGVEEKFGRTIEERTCAILTGSRLPINLWPEIWQSVVRIYNFSPHSAIQHRVPISVLDPARHAQPDVSRLHVLGSYAYSFVLKSDRTYKLSLTAEKLVLVG
;
A
#
# COMPACT_ATOMS: atom_id res chain seq x y z
N MET A 1 -20.00 2.36 33.92
CA MET A 1 -20.95 1.62 33.07
C MET A 1 -20.24 1.31 31.76
N VAL A 2 -19.29 0.38 31.62
CA VAL A 2 -19.04 -0.96 32.18
C VAL A 2 -20.23 -1.90 32.01
N LEU A 3 -20.06 -2.84 31.06
CA LEU A 3 -20.90 -3.99 30.74
C LEU A 3 -20.44 -5.19 31.58
N GLU A 4 -21.36 -6.00 32.13
CA GLU A 4 -21.10 -7.37 32.67
C GLU A 4 -22.39 -8.21 32.64
N HIS A 5 -22.43 -9.56 32.46
CA HIS A 5 -21.89 -10.68 33.28
C HIS A 5 -21.73 -11.97 32.40
N SER A 6 -20.61 -12.74 32.36
CA SER A 6 -20.09 -13.87 33.22
C SER A 6 -20.79 -15.26 33.08
N PRO A 7 -20.24 -16.46 33.48
CA PRO A 7 -18.85 -17.01 33.56
C PRO A 7 -18.63 -18.57 33.25
N GLY A 8 -17.35 -19.00 33.06
CA GLY A 8 -16.71 -20.29 33.46
C GLY A 8 -16.81 -21.59 32.59
N PRO A 9 -15.96 -22.65 32.75
CA PRO A 9 -14.79 -22.87 33.64
C PRO A 9 -13.48 -23.41 32.98
N VAL A 10 -12.46 -23.63 33.82
CA VAL A 10 -11.05 -24.06 33.58
C VAL A 10 -10.88 -25.59 33.64
N SER A 11 -9.96 -26.20 32.85
CA SER A 11 -9.19 -27.41 33.25
C SER A 11 -7.95 -27.69 32.39
N SER A 12 -6.92 -28.20 33.07
CA SER A 12 -5.50 -28.42 32.76
C SER A 12 -5.13 -29.56 31.78
N ARG A 13 -3.98 -29.46 31.10
CA ARG A 13 -2.79 -30.36 31.22
C ARG A 13 -1.84 -30.33 30.00
N ASN A 14 -0.58 -30.00 30.32
CA ASN A 14 0.73 -30.55 29.92
C ASN A 14 1.11 -30.84 28.45
N ASP A 15 2.26 -30.24 28.10
CA ASP A 15 3.47 -30.80 27.49
C ASP A 15 3.36 -31.55 26.16
N VAL A 16 4.19 -31.14 25.17
CA VAL A 16 5.23 -31.95 24.51
C VAL A 16 5.77 -31.22 23.26
N LEU A 17 7.06 -30.87 23.35
CA LEU A 17 8.13 -30.98 22.34
C LEU A 17 7.89 -30.55 20.88
N GLY A 18 8.79 -29.68 20.40
CA GLY A 18 9.64 -30.04 19.25
C GLY A 18 9.52 -29.18 17.99
N ALA A 19 10.64 -28.52 17.68
CA ALA A 19 11.21 -28.28 16.34
C ALA A 19 10.46 -27.32 15.40
N GLU A 20 11.06 -26.14 15.15
CA GLU A 20 11.74 -25.78 13.87
C GLU A 20 10.73 -25.46 12.76
N GLU A 21 10.47 -24.18 12.43
CA GLU A 21 11.26 -23.40 11.47
C GLU A 21 11.34 -24.15 10.12
N GLU A 22 10.46 -23.89 9.15
CA GLU A 22 10.69 -22.86 8.13
C GLU A 22 9.48 -22.75 7.18
N ARG A 23 9.33 -21.56 6.56
CA ARG A 23 8.55 -21.27 5.34
C ARG A 23 7.02 -21.31 5.41
N SER A 24 6.48 -20.26 6.01
CA SER A 24 5.23 -19.66 5.55
C SER A 24 5.53 -18.70 4.38
N GLU A 25 5.36 -19.15 3.15
CA GLU A 25 5.05 -18.25 2.05
C GLU A 25 3.91 -18.84 1.23
N LYS A 26 2.75 -18.27 1.52
CA LYS A 26 1.50 -18.36 0.78
C LYS A 26 1.77 -17.84 -0.63
N HIS A 27 1.53 -18.65 -1.66
CA HIS A 27 1.05 -18.12 -2.93
C HIS A 27 -0.30 -18.76 -3.25
N VAL A 28 -1.29 -17.91 -3.11
CA VAL A 28 -2.70 -18.08 -3.45
C VAL A 28 -2.79 -18.35 -4.94
N LEU A 29 -3.09 -19.58 -5.33
CA LEU A 29 -3.65 -19.87 -6.64
C LEU A 29 -5.17 -19.99 -6.50
N ARG A 30 -5.84 -19.11 -7.25
CA ARG A 30 -7.28 -18.96 -7.40
C ARG A 30 -7.98 -20.30 -7.62
N GLU A 31 -9.04 -20.54 -6.86
CA GLU A 31 -10.05 -21.50 -7.28
C GLU A 31 -10.95 -20.90 -8.36
N LEU A 32 -11.19 -21.66 -9.43
CA LEU A 32 -12.42 -21.64 -10.23
C LEU A 32 -12.74 -23.09 -10.68
N PRO A 33 -14.03 -23.41 -10.97
CA PRO A 33 -14.66 -24.63 -10.50
C PRO A 33 -14.91 -25.72 -11.57
N VAL A 34 -15.11 -26.94 -11.06
CA VAL A 34 -16.04 -28.01 -11.50
C VAL A 34 -16.12 -28.33 -13.00
N GLY A 35 -15.75 -29.58 -13.34
CA GLY A 35 -16.14 -30.20 -14.60
C GLY A 35 -15.61 -31.61 -14.77
N ASP A 36 -16.50 -32.58 -14.57
CA ASP A 36 -16.48 -33.93 -15.11
C ASP A 36 -15.66 -35.03 -14.40
N LEU A 37 -16.33 -35.66 -13.43
CA LEU A 37 -16.12 -37.09 -13.19
C LEU A 37 -16.34 -37.86 -14.50
N VAL A 38 -15.27 -38.40 -15.09
CA VAL A 38 -15.39 -39.39 -16.16
C VAL A 38 -15.33 -40.79 -15.57
N HIS A 39 -16.46 -41.48 -15.72
CA HIS A 39 -16.66 -42.88 -15.42
C HIS A 39 -15.70 -43.73 -16.29
N VAL A 40 -14.71 -44.40 -15.69
CA VAL A 40 -13.88 -45.38 -16.42
C VAL A 40 -14.39 -46.78 -16.10
N THR A 41 -15.14 -47.35 -17.04
CA THR A 41 -15.54 -48.76 -17.04
C THR A 41 -14.41 -49.64 -17.59
N THR A 42 -14.22 -50.79 -16.94
CA THR A 42 -13.17 -51.78 -17.18
C THR A 42 -13.21 -52.42 -18.57
N ARG A 43 -12.04 -52.86 -19.08
CA ARG A 43 -11.95 -54.10 -19.88
C ARG A 43 -10.82 -55.01 -19.39
N ARG A 44 -11.14 -56.30 -19.32
CA ARG A 44 -10.28 -57.43 -18.94
C ARG A 44 -9.04 -57.57 -19.86
N PRO A 45 -7.93 -58.14 -19.36
CA PRO A 45 -6.76 -58.41 -20.19
C PRO A 45 -7.04 -59.65 -21.04
N GLY A 46 -7.09 -59.45 -22.36
CA GLY A 46 -7.35 -60.54 -23.29
C GLY A 46 -7.58 -60.02 -24.69
N CYS A 47 -6.49 -59.68 -25.39
CA CYS A 47 -6.30 -59.89 -26.82
C CYS A 47 -4.89 -59.38 -27.17
N ARG A 48 -4.02 -60.32 -27.57
CA ARG A 48 -2.79 -60.01 -28.31
C ARG A 48 -3.20 -59.38 -29.64
N GLY A 49 -2.95 -58.10 -29.78
CA GLY A 49 -2.97 -57.37 -31.04
C GLY A 49 -1.92 -56.29 -30.94
N ARG A 50 -0.95 -56.29 -31.86
CA ARG A 50 0.09 -55.26 -31.99
C ARG A 50 -0.55 -53.87 -31.86
N LYS A 51 -0.26 -53.17 -30.75
CA LYS A 51 -0.57 -51.75 -30.57
C LYS A 51 0.66 -50.95 -30.13
N ASP A 52 1.83 -51.56 -30.20
CA ASP A 52 3.07 -50.92 -29.82
C ASP A 52 3.38 -49.72 -30.74
N GLY A 53 2.99 -49.79 -32.03
CA GLY A 53 3.22 -48.69 -32.98
C GLY A 53 2.34 -47.43 -32.77
N ASP A 54 1.05 -47.58 -32.42
CA ASP A 54 0.14 -46.43 -32.26
C ASP A 54 0.32 -45.75 -30.90
N ASP A 55 0.64 -46.51 -29.85
CA ASP A 55 0.92 -45.98 -28.52
C ASP A 55 2.32 -45.35 -28.45
N GLU A 56 3.34 -45.94 -29.10
CA GLU A 56 4.65 -45.29 -29.29
C GLU A 56 4.54 -44.04 -30.16
N GLN A 57 3.76 -44.05 -31.24
CA GLN A 57 3.55 -42.85 -32.06
C GLN A 57 2.79 -41.75 -31.31
N ARG A 58 1.83 -42.10 -30.45
CA ARG A 58 1.16 -41.14 -29.56
C ARG A 58 2.10 -40.56 -28.53
N GLU A 59 2.99 -41.37 -27.96
CA GLU A 59 3.96 -40.91 -26.98
C GLU A 59 5.06 -40.05 -27.63
N LEU A 60 5.51 -40.40 -28.84
CA LEU A 60 6.37 -39.55 -29.67
C LEU A 60 5.69 -38.22 -30.00
N MET A 61 4.41 -38.24 -30.40
CA MET A 61 3.67 -37.01 -30.70
C MET A 61 3.50 -36.14 -29.45
N ARG A 62 3.26 -36.73 -28.28
CA ARG A 62 3.23 -36.02 -26.99
C ARG A 62 4.58 -35.43 -26.63
N ALA A 63 5.67 -36.18 -26.81
CA ALA A 63 7.02 -35.71 -26.56
C ALA A 63 7.40 -34.55 -27.49
N MET A 64 7.04 -34.64 -28.78
CA MET A 64 7.24 -33.56 -29.75
C MET A 64 6.46 -32.29 -29.38
N VAL A 65 5.19 -32.42 -28.99
CA VAL A 65 4.37 -31.27 -28.56
C VAL A 65 4.90 -30.66 -27.26
N LEU A 66 5.35 -31.49 -26.31
CA LEU A 66 5.96 -30.99 -25.07
C LEU A 66 7.29 -30.28 -25.32
N ASP A 67 8.08 -30.72 -26.29
CA ASP A 67 9.34 -30.07 -26.67
C ASP A 67 9.08 -28.73 -27.35
N GLU A 68 8.08 -28.66 -28.23
CA GLU A 68 7.64 -27.42 -28.88
C GLU A 68 7.09 -26.41 -27.87
N VAL A 69 6.22 -26.85 -26.98
CA VAL A 69 5.69 -26.02 -25.88
C VAL A 69 6.83 -25.57 -24.95
N ARG A 70 7.79 -26.44 -24.61
CA ARG A 70 8.99 -26.08 -23.83
C ARG A 70 9.85 -25.04 -24.55
N GLY A 71 10.01 -25.16 -25.87
CA GLY A 71 10.68 -24.17 -26.71
C GLY A 71 10.01 -22.80 -26.62
N GLU A 72 8.68 -22.74 -26.80
CA GLU A 72 7.93 -21.49 -26.68
C GLU A 72 8.02 -20.87 -25.27
N PHE A 73 7.99 -21.69 -24.21
CA PHE A 73 8.18 -21.21 -22.85
C PHE A 73 9.60 -20.67 -22.63
N ALA A 74 10.62 -21.38 -23.11
CA ALA A 74 12.02 -20.96 -23.01
C ALA A 74 12.27 -19.64 -23.77
N GLU A 75 11.69 -19.46 -24.96
CA GLU A 75 11.79 -18.20 -25.72
C GLU A 75 11.12 -17.03 -24.99
N LYS A 76 9.92 -17.25 -24.42
CA LYS A 76 9.24 -16.24 -23.59
C LYS A 76 10.05 -15.87 -22.35
N GLU A 77 10.71 -16.83 -21.73
CA GLU A 77 11.59 -16.59 -20.58
C GLU A 77 12.85 -15.81 -20.97
N ILE A 78 13.49 -16.13 -22.10
CA ILE A 78 14.63 -15.38 -22.63
C ILE A 78 14.23 -13.93 -22.90
N HIS A 79 13.09 -13.72 -23.58
CA HIS A 79 12.62 -12.37 -23.88
C HIS A 79 12.29 -11.57 -22.61
N ALA A 80 11.64 -12.20 -21.62
CA ALA A 80 11.39 -11.57 -20.33
C ALA A 80 12.68 -11.27 -19.55
N ALA A 81 13.72 -12.10 -19.67
CA ALA A 81 15.02 -11.87 -19.04
C ALA A 81 15.78 -10.70 -19.70
N GLU A 82 15.74 -10.61 -21.04
CA GLU A 82 16.30 -9.47 -21.78
C GLU A 82 15.60 -8.15 -21.41
N GLU A 83 14.27 -8.17 -21.29
CA GLU A 83 13.49 -7.01 -20.88
C GLU A 83 13.84 -6.58 -19.44
N ARG A 84 14.02 -7.53 -18.51
CA ARG A 84 14.49 -7.24 -17.15
C ARG A 84 15.87 -6.61 -17.15
N ALA A 85 16.81 -7.14 -17.92
CA ALA A 85 18.17 -6.59 -18.02
C ALA A 85 18.16 -5.17 -18.61
N ALA A 86 17.33 -4.92 -19.63
CA ALA A 86 17.14 -3.59 -20.21
C ALA A 86 16.51 -2.61 -19.20
N ASN A 87 15.52 -3.05 -18.42
CA ASN A 87 14.90 -2.26 -17.36
C ASN A 87 15.88 -1.95 -16.24
N GLU A 88 16.73 -2.90 -15.83
CA GLU A 88 17.77 -2.68 -14.84
C GLU A 88 18.80 -1.65 -15.31
N GLN A 89 19.31 -1.77 -16.54
CA GLN A 89 20.21 -0.76 -17.12
C GLN A 89 19.56 0.63 -17.20
N ARG A 90 18.26 0.69 -17.52
CA ARG A 90 17.50 1.94 -17.55
C ARG A 90 17.40 2.54 -16.15
N LEU A 91 17.08 1.75 -15.13
CA LEU A 91 16.98 2.19 -13.74
C LEU A 91 18.32 2.70 -13.22
N SER A 92 19.42 1.98 -13.45
CA SER A 92 20.78 2.44 -13.06
C SER A 92 21.17 3.76 -13.73
N ARG A 93 20.82 3.94 -15.02
CA ARG A 93 21.07 5.22 -15.70
C ARG A 93 20.25 6.36 -15.08
N ILE A 94 18.99 6.11 -14.74
CA ILE A 94 18.13 7.11 -14.10
C ILE A 94 18.68 7.49 -12.73
N GLU A 95 19.11 6.51 -11.92
CA GLU A 95 19.71 6.73 -10.60
C GLU A 95 20.94 7.64 -10.68
N LEU A 96 21.88 7.33 -11.58
CA LEU A 96 23.07 8.16 -11.81
C LEU A 96 22.72 9.58 -12.30
N LEU A 97 21.70 9.71 -13.14
CA LEU A 97 21.24 11.03 -13.60
C LEU A 97 20.64 11.83 -12.45
N LEU A 98 19.85 11.20 -11.58
CA LEU A 98 19.26 11.85 -10.40
C LEU A 98 20.35 12.31 -9.42
N GLU A 99 21.35 11.46 -9.14
CA GLU A 99 22.49 11.83 -8.30
C GLU A 99 23.22 13.04 -8.86
N ARG A 100 23.52 13.02 -10.17
CA ARG A 100 24.24 14.14 -10.80
C ARG A 100 23.44 15.44 -10.77
N LEU A 101 22.15 15.39 -11.11
CA LEU A 101 21.27 16.57 -11.08
C LEU A 101 21.11 17.11 -9.65
N TYR A 102 21.04 16.22 -8.66
CA TYR A 102 20.98 16.60 -7.24
C TYR A 102 22.26 17.33 -6.79
N LEU A 103 23.44 16.82 -7.15
CA LEU A 103 24.71 17.47 -6.84
C LEU A 103 24.87 18.81 -7.57
N GLU A 104 24.45 18.91 -8.83
CA GLU A 104 24.41 20.18 -9.58
C GLU A 104 23.46 21.19 -8.91
N PHE A 105 22.31 20.72 -8.42
CA PHE A 105 21.38 21.56 -7.66
C PHE A 105 22.01 22.06 -6.36
N ILE A 106 22.62 21.19 -5.55
CA ILE A 106 23.31 21.59 -4.31
C ILE A 106 24.51 22.48 -4.58
N ALA A 107 25.21 22.32 -5.70
CA ALA A 107 26.32 23.20 -6.04
C ALA A 107 25.85 24.60 -6.47
N SER A 108 24.68 24.68 -7.11
CA SER A 108 24.11 25.94 -7.61
C SER A 108 23.27 26.70 -6.60
N SER A 109 22.57 25.98 -5.70
CA SER A 109 21.93 26.55 -4.54
C SER A 109 22.93 26.55 -3.40
N SER A 110 23.11 27.64 -2.66
CA SER A 110 24.12 27.75 -1.60
C SER A 110 23.75 26.90 -0.36
N ILE A 111 23.55 25.60 -0.55
CA ILE A 111 23.06 24.61 0.41
C ILE A 111 24.25 23.70 0.75
N GLU A 112 24.53 23.52 2.03
CA GLU A 112 25.50 22.52 2.46
C GLU A 112 24.80 21.17 2.62
N SER A 113 25.23 20.17 1.86
CA SER A 113 24.73 18.80 2.01
C SER A 113 25.54 18.04 3.06
N GLN A 114 24.86 17.52 4.08
CA GLN A 114 25.45 16.64 5.09
C GLN A 114 24.91 15.23 4.87
N LEU A 115 25.80 14.30 4.54
CA LEU A 115 25.44 12.89 4.38
C LEU A 115 25.39 12.22 5.76
N ILE A 116 24.28 11.55 6.04
CA ILE A 116 24.14 10.66 7.19
C ILE A 116 24.81 9.32 6.91
N ILE A 117 25.29 8.65 7.96
CA ILE A 117 25.87 7.32 7.83
C ILE A 117 24.71 6.33 7.61
N ARG A 118 24.91 5.32 6.76
CA ARG A 118 23.92 4.24 6.59
C ARG A 118 23.71 3.52 7.93
N GLU A 119 22.46 3.12 8.18
CA GLU A 119 22.07 2.38 9.39
C GLU A 119 22.30 3.12 10.73
N THR A 120 22.32 4.46 10.73
CA THR A 120 22.32 5.26 11.97
C THR A 120 20.98 5.96 12.19
N PRO A 121 19.96 5.25 12.74
CA PRO A 121 18.63 5.81 13.00
C PRO A 121 18.66 6.98 14.01
N GLU A 122 19.71 7.09 14.82
CA GLU A 122 19.86 8.18 15.79
C GLU A 122 19.93 9.56 15.12
N GLN A 123 20.49 9.63 13.90
CA GLN A 123 20.58 10.89 13.14
C GLN A 123 19.21 11.33 12.57
N ASN A 124 18.29 10.39 12.38
CA ASN A 124 16.97 10.64 11.77
C ASN A 124 15.83 10.79 12.79
N GLY A 125 16.13 10.66 14.09
CA GLY A 125 15.10 10.52 15.12
C GLY A 125 14.12 11.69 15.24
N VAL A 126 14.49 12.90 14.78
CA VAL A 126 13.56 14.06 14.76
C VAL A 126 12.55 13.92 13.62
N GLU A 127 13.01 13.57 12.42
CA GLU A 127 12.15 13.40 11.26
C GLU A 127 11.23 12.19 11.43
N GLU A 128 11.74 11.09 11.99
CA GLU A 128 10.94 9.89 12.27
C GLU A 128 9.80 10.18 13.25
N LYS A 129 10.08 10.93 14.32
CA LYS A 129 9.04 11.33 15.29
C LYS A 129 8.00 12.24 14.66
N PHE A 130 8.44 13.18 13.82
CA PHE A 130 7.53 14.07 13.10
C PHE A 130 6.65 13.27 12.13
N GLY A 131 7.25 12.46 11.26
CA GLY A 131 6.54 11.62 10.30
C GLY A 131 5.51 10.72 10.97
N ARG A 132 5.91 10.01 12.04
CA ARG A 132 5.00 9.18 12.85
C ARG A 132 3.85 9.98 13.45
N THR A 133 4.12 11.17 13.98
CA THR A 133 3.07 12.03 14.57
C THR A 133 2.03 12.43 13.51
N ILE A 134 2.47 12.77 12.30
CA ILE A 134 1.56 13.14 11.21
C ILE A 134 0.75 11.93 10.73
N GLU A 135 1.40 10.78 10.60
CA GLU A 135 0.75 9.52 10.21
C GLU A 135 -0.31 9.10 11.22
N GLU A 136 0.04 9.01 12.50
CA GLU A 136 -0.87 8.62 13.58
C GLU A 136 -2.12 9.52 13.63
N ARG A 137 -1.93 10.84 13.50
CA ARG A 137 -3.03 11.82 13.48
C ARG A 137 -3.91 11.64 12.23
N THR A 138 -3.31 11.45 11.07
CA THR A 138 -4.03 11.23 9.81
C THR A 138 -4.89 9.98 9.89
N CYS A 139 -4.31 8.86 10.34
CA CYS A 139 -5.02 7.60 10.55
C CYS A 139 -6.15 7.72 11.58
N ALA A 140 -5.92 8.45 12.68
CA ALA A 140 -6.94 8.70 13.70
C ALA A 140 -8.13 9.51 13.15
N ILE A 141 -7.88 10.55 12.34
CA ILE A 141 -8.93 11.36 11.73
C ILE A 141 -9.72 10.55 10.71
N LEU A 142 -9.05 9.80 9.83
CA LEU A 142 -9.72 8.98 8.82
C LEU A 142 -10.64 7.93 9.47
N THR A 143 -10.13 7.25 10.50
CA THR A 143 -10.86 6.21 11.21
C THR A 143 -12.00 6.80 12.06
N GLY A 144 -11.73 7.89 12.79
CA GLY A 144 -12.70 8.55 13.68
C GLY A 144 -13.85 9.20 12.92
N SER A 145 -13.56 9.81 11.76
CA SER A 145 -14.55 10.50 10.92
C SER A 145 -15.18 9.59 9.87
N ARG A 146 -14.76 8.32 9.78
CA ARG A 146 -15.21 7.34 8.77
C ARG A 146 -15.07 7.85 7.34
N LEU A 147 -13.98 8.57 7.09
CA LEU A 147 -13.64 9.05 5.75
C LEU A 147 -12.98 7.92 4.94
N PRO A 148 -13.22 7.88 3.63
CA PRO A 148 -12.55 6.91 2.77
C PRO A 148 -11.04 7.18 2.71
N ILE A 149 -10.25 6.12 2.61
CA ILE A 149 -8.78 6.17 2.65
C ILE A 149 -8.18 7.03 1.53
N ASN A 150 -8.86 7.16 0.40
CA ASN A 150 -8.40 7.97 -0.74
C ASN A 150 -8.24 9.46 -0.42
N LEU A 151 -8.85 9.96 0.67
CA LEU A 151 -8.71 11.34 1.14
C LEU A 151 -7.49 11.55 2.07
N TRP A 152 -6.64 10.53 2.22
CA TRP A 152 -5.44 10.65 3.07
C TRP A 152 -4.53 11.83 2.67
N PRO A 153 -4.32 12.20 1.39
CA PRO A 153 -3.41 13.31 1.04
C PRO A 153 -3.94 14.66 1.53
N GLU A 154 -5.25 14.90 1.41
CA GLU A 154 -5.90 16.14 1.86
C GLU A 154 -5.87 16.23 3.39
N ILE A 155 -6.20 15.13 4.07
CA ILE A 155 -6.12 15.08 5.54
C ILE A 155 -4.68 15.26 6.01
N TRP A 156 -3.70 14.64 5.35
CA TRP A 156 -2.27 14.77 5.69
C TRP A 156 -1.82 16.24 5.64
N GLN A 157 -2.14 16.97 4.57
CA GLN A 157 -1.83 18.39 4.45
C GLN A 157 -2.48 19.22 5.58
N SER A 158 -3.74 18.94 5.89
CA SER A 158 -4.47 19.60 6.97
C SER A 158 -3.85 19.31 8.34
N VAL A 159 -3.42 18.07 8.59
CA VAL A 159 -2.73 17.68 9.83
C VAL A 159 -1.40 18.39 9.97
N VAL A 160 -0.60 18.48 8.91
CA VAL A 160 0.66 19.24 8.90
C VAL A 160 0.40 20.72 9.21
N ARG A 161 -0.63 21.30 8.61
CA ARG A 161 -1.02 22.68 8.88
C ARG A 161 -1.42 22.88 10.34
N ILE A 162 -2.27 22.01 10.89
CA ILE A 162 -2.68 22.06 12.30
C ILE A 162 -1.46 21.91 13.20
N TYR A 163 -0.54 20.99 12.90
CA TYR A 163 0.69 20.80 13.66
C TYR A 163 1.52 22.09 13.70
N ASN A 164 1.74 22.72 12.54
CA ASN A 164 2.53 23.95 12.42
C ASN A 164 1.85 25.17 13.06
N PHE A 165 0.53 25.14 13.27
CA PHE A 165 -0.26 26.19 13.90
C PHE A 165 -0.55 25.92 15.38
N SER A 166 -0.16 24.75 15.90
CA SER A 166 -0.38 24.37 17.29
C SER A 166 0.84 24.71 18.15
N PRO A 167 0.65 25.26 19.37
CA PRO A 167 1.74 25.44 20.33
C PRO A 167 2.46 24.12 20.61
N HIS A 168 3.80 24.15 20.60
CA HIS A 168 4.61 22.94 20.82
C HIS A 168 5.55 23.10 22.03
N SER A 169 5.61 22.08 22.89
CA SER A 169 6.35 22.13 24.16
C SER A 169 7.86 22.32 23.97
N ALA A 170 8.45 21.66 22.95
CA ALA A 170 9.87 21.78 22.64
C ALA A 170 10.33 23.20 22.29
N ILE A 171 9.42 24.10 21.91
CA ILE A 171 9.70 25.50 21.57
C ILE A 171 9.06 26.48 22.56
N GLN A 172 9.00 26.09 23.84
CA GLN A 172 8.45 26.90 24.93
C GLN A 172 6.99 27.32 24.69
N HIS A 173 6.18 26.38 24.18
CA HIS A 173 4.77 26.62 23.82
C HIS A 173 4.56 27.75 22.80
N ARG A 174 5.57 28.06 21.99
CA ARG A 174 5.39 28.89 20.79
C ARG A 174 4.81 28.04 19.65
N VAL A 175 4.31 28.72 18.63
CA VAL A 175 3.77 28.09 17.42
C VAL A 175 4.89 27.90 16.39
N PRO A 176 5.09 26.69 15.83
CA PRO A 176 6.19 26.41 14.91
C PRO A 176 6.27 27.36 13.71
N ILE A 177 5.14 27.65 13.05
CA ILE A 177 5.14 28.54 11.87
C ILE A 177 5.58 29.96 12.22
N SER A 178 5.24 30.44 13.41
CA SER A 178 5.63 31.76 13.91
C SER A 178 7.12 31.85 14.25
N VAL A 179 7.73 30.73 14.66
CA VAL A 179 9.17 30.67 14.92
C VAL A 179 9.96 30.58 13.61
N LEU A 180 9.44 29.82 12.63
CA LEU A 180 10.09 29.63 11.33
C LEU A 180 10.03 30.88 10.44
N ASP A 181 8.85 31.50 10.35
CA ASP A 181 8.65 32.73 9.56
C ASP A 181 7.88 33.77 10.38
N PRO A 182 8.57 34.44 11.32
CA PRO A 182 7.96 35.47 12.16
C PRO A 182 7.47 36.67 11.35
N ALA A 183 8.06 36.96 10.19
CA ALA A 183 7.67 38.10 9.36
C ALA A 183 6.26 37.92 8.78
N ARG A 184 5.89 36.70 8.40
CA ARG A 184 4.54 36.39 7.87
C ARG A 184 3.58 35.88 8.92
N HIS A 185 4.08 35.25 9.98
CA HIS A 185 3.26 34.48 10.92
C HIS A 185 3.47 34.86 12.38
N ALA A 186 3.79 36.12 12.70
CA ALA A 186 3.90 36.61 14.08
C ALA A 186 2.68 36.25 14.95
N GLN A 187 1.48 36.35 14.37
CA GLN A 187 0.23 35.84 14.94
C GLN A 187 -0.50 35.04 13.86
N PRO A 188 -0.46 33.69 13.92
CA PRO A 188 -1.07 32.86 12.90
C PRO A 188 -2.61 32.92 13.01
N ASP A 189 -3.29 33.18 11.89
CA ASP A 189 -4.76 33.15 11.84
C ASP A 189 -5.27 31.71 11.95
N VAL A 190 -5.98 31.44 13.05
CA VAL A 190 -6.58 30.13 13.35
C VAL A 190 -8.06 30.07 12.97
N SER A 191 -8.65 31.14 12.44
CA SER A 191 -10.08 31.22 12.11
C SER A 191 -10.49 30.21 11.03
N ARG A 192 -9.51 29.75 10.24
CA ARG A 192 -9.68 28.75 9.17
C ARG A 192 -9.32 27.34 9.61
N LEU A 193 -9.04 27.12 10.89
CA LEU A 193 -8.86 25.78 11.45
C LEU A 193 -10.23 25.23 11.84
N HIS A 194 -10.55 24.05 11.33
CA HIS A 194 -11.81 23.39 11.55
C HIS A 194 -11.60 21.92 11.92
N VAL A 195 -12.62 21.32 12.53
CA VAL A 195 -12.60 19.90 12.85
C VAL A 195 -12.69 19.11 11.55
N LEU A 196 -11.64 18.35 11.25
CA LEU A 196 -11.57 17.51 10.07
C LEU A 196 -12.59 16.36 10.18
N GLY A 197 -13.34 16.13 9.10
CA GLY A 197 -14.45 15.19 9.07
C GLY A 197 -15.77 15.72 9.62
N SER A 198 -15.85 17.01 9.99
CA SER A 198 -17.13 17.62 10.35
C SER A 198 -18.06 17.80 9.14
N TYR A 199 -19.37 17.83 9.40
CA TYR A 199 -20.34 18.12 8.33
C TYR A 199 -20.27 19.58 7.92
N ALA A 200 -20.21 19.79 6.60
CA ALA A 200 -20.33 21.09 5.96
C ALA A 200 -21.60 21.11 5.11
N TYR A 201 -22.12 22.30 4.80
CA TYR A 201 -23.30 22.46 3.95
C TYR A 201 -23.00 23.51 2.89
N SER A 202 -23.09 23.13 1.62
CA SER A 202 -23.01 24.09 0.51
C SER A 202 -24.39 24.59 0.17
N PHE A 203 -24.54 25.90 -0.05
CA PHE A 203 -25.81 26.48 -0.43
C PHE A 203 -26.10 26.21 -1.92
N VAL A 204 -27.24 25.60 -2.22
CA VAL A 204 -27.69 25.32 -3.58
C VAL A 204 -28.47 26.53 -4.10
N LEU A 205 -28.03 27.12 -5.21
CA LEU A 205 -28.69 28.27 -5.83
C LEU A 205 -30.10 27.92 -6.29
N LYS A 206 -31.01 28.91 -6.34
CA LYS A 206 -32.40 28.67 -6.77
C LYS A 206 -32.52 28.16 -8.20
N SER A 207 -31.57 28.52 -9.08
CA SER A 207 -31.49 28.06 -10.48
C SER A 207 -31.28 26.55 -10.60
N ASP A 208 -30.55 25.98 -9.64
CA ASP A 208 -30.09 24.58 -9.68
C ASP A 208 -31.08 23.66 -8.95
N ARG A 209 -32.13 24.25 -8.35
CA ARG A 209 -33.20 23.54 -7.66
C ARG A 209 -34.24 23.08 -8.67
N THR A 210 -34.48 21.78 -8.72
CA THR A 210 -35.47 21.18 -9.63
C THR A 210 -36.91 21.64 -9.34
N TYR A 211 -37.23 21.95 -8.08
CA TYR A 211 -38.56 22.43 -7.67
C TYR A 211 -38.49 23.34 -6.43
N LYS A 212 -39.59 24.05 -6.12
CA LYS A 212 -39.65 25.07 -5.05
C LYS A 212 -39.30 24.54 -3.64
N LEU A 213 -39.51 23.24 -3.42
CA LEU A 213 -39.25 22.54 -2.16
C LEU A 213 -37.97 21.69 -2.19
N SER A 214 -37.14 21.81 -3.23
CA SER A 214 -35.85 21.12 -3.25
C SER A 214 -34.95 21.58 -2.11
N LEU A 215 -34.04 20.71 -1.67
CA LEU A 215 -33.05 21.02 -0.64
C LEU A 215 -32.31 22.32 -0.99
N THR A 216 -32.21 23.20 0.00
CA THR A 216 -31.50 24.47 -0.12
C THR A 216 -30.00 24.34 0.12
N ALA A 217 -29.57 23.19 0.65
CA ALA A 217 -28.20 22.90 0.94
C ALA A 217 -27.86 21.43 0.67
N GLU A 218 -26.65 21.20 0.17
CA GLU A 218 -26.08 19.87 -0.01
C GLU A 218 -25.15 19.57 1.17
N LYS A 219 -25.24 18.34 1.70
CA LYS A 219 -24.43 17.89 2.83
C LYS A 219 -23.07 17.44 2.32
N LEU A 220 -22.01 18.02 2.88
CA LEU A 220 -20.61 17.76 2.58
C LEU A 220 -19.86 17.36 3.86
N VAL A 221 -18.61 16.93 3.68
CA VAL A 221 -17.68 16.68 4.79
C VAL A 221 -16.44 17.52 4.58
N LEU A 222 -15.97 18.17 5.63
CA LEU A 222 -14.80 19.03 5.59
C LEU A 222 -13.50 18.22 5.72
N VAL A 223 -12.59 18.38 4.76
CA VAL A 223 -11.33 17.61 4.67
C VAL A 223 -10.09 18.50 4.89
N GLY A 224 -10.28 19.83 4.94
CA GLY A 224 -9.22 20.82 5.14
C GLY A 224 -9.68 22.23 4.83
#